data_AF-A0AAV7BXG7-F1
#
_entry.id   AF-A0AAV7BXG7-F1
#
_cell.length_a   1.000
_cell.length_b   1.000
_cell.length_c   1.000
_cell.angle_alpha   90.00
_cell.angle_beta   90.00
_cell.angle_gamma   90.00
#
_symmetry.space_group_name_H-M   'P 1'
#
loop_
_entity.id
_entity.type
_entity.pdbx_description
1 polymer ?
#
loop_
_entity_poly.entity_id
_entity_poly.type
_entity_poly.pdbx_seq_one_letter_code
_entity_poly.pdbx_strand_id
1 'polypeptide(L)'
;MFIAAAVSFYLLLMLHCPAPSSATEKSPCDTCTKLVDRFHKGLEDTSKKNFGGGNTAWEEKTLSKYETSEIRLVEIIENLCDSSDFECNVMVEEHEEQIEKWWFKMRKKYPDLRKWFCIETIEVCCPSGTYGPDCVACLGGAERPCHGNGFCSGDGTRLGDGSCRCKAEYTGPFCLECADGYFSTGRNDTHSFCSVNQKPQFVPRITQYISLNRK
;
A
#
# COMPACT_ATOMS: atom_id res chain seq x y z
N MET A 1 -13.36 -54.36 -25.68
CA MET A 1 -12.08 -53.68 -25.35
C MET A 1 -12.01 -52.21 -25.79
N PHE A 2 -12.91 -51.70 -26.64
CA PHE A 2 -12.86 -50.28 -27.08
C PHE A 2 -13.53 -49.27 -26.14
N ILE A 3 -14.45 -49.70 -25.27
CA ILE A 3 -15.18 -48.79 -24.36
C ILE A 3 -14.33 -48.39 -23.13
N ALA A 4 -13.49 -49.30 -22.61
CA ALA A 4 -12.66 -49.04 -21.42
C ALA A 4 -11.55 -47.99 -21.66
N ALA A 5 -11.05 -47.89 -22.89
CA ALA A 5 -10.03 -46.90 -23.25
C ALA A 5 -10.61 -45.47 -23.33
N ALA A 6 -11.86 -45.33 -23.78
CA ALA A 6 -12.51 -44.03 -23.92
C ALA A 6 -12.86 -43.40 -22.55
N VAL A 7 -13.28 -44.22 -21.58
CA VAL A 7 -13.58 -43.75 -20.21
C VAL A 7 -12.30 -43.33 -19.47
N SER A 8 -11.20 -44.05 -19.67
CA SER A 8 -9.90 -43.71 -19.08
C SER A 8 -9.33 -42.40 -19.64
N PHE A 9 -9.58 -42.10 -20.92
CA PHE A 9 -9.14 -40.83 -21.54
C PHE A 9 -9.96 -39.63 -21.04
N TYR A 10 -11.26 -39.81 -20.79
CA TYR A 10 -12.11 -38.76 -20.20
C TYR A 10 -11.78 -38.43 -18.74
N LEU A 11 -11.39 -39.43 -17.93
CA LEU A 11 -10.93 -39.21 -16.55
C LEU A 11 -9.59 -38.48 -16.47
N LEU A 12 -8.71 -38.63 -17.47
CA LEU A 12 -7.43 -37.91 -17.57
C LEU A 12 -7.57 -36.45 -18.04
N LEU A 13 -8.63 -36.12 -18.79
CA LEU A 13 -8.96 -34.76 -19.22
C LEU A 13 -9.54 -33.89 -18.10
N MET A 14 -10.20 -34.48 -17.10
CA MET A 14 -10.74 -33.75 -15.94
C MET A 14 -9.68 -33.43 -14.87
N LEU A 15 -8.47 -34.01 -14.96
CA LEU A 15 -7.36 -33.76 -14.02
C LEU A 15 -6.43 -32.61 -14.42
N HIS A 16 -6.64 -32.00 -15.59
CA HIS A 16 -5.88 -30.85 -16.06
C HIS A 16 -6.80 -29.64 -16.14
N CYS A 17 -7.38 -29.25 -15.00
CA CYS A 17 -7.77 -27.86 -14.84
C CYS A 17 -6.47 -27.10 -14.52
N PRO A 18 -5.87 -26.34 -15.47
CA PRO A 18 -4.87 -25.38 -15.09
C PRO A 18 -5.54 -24.47 -14.06
N ALA A 19 -5.00 -24.44 -12.84
CA ALA A 19 -5.41 -23.47 -11.84
C ALA A 19 -5.45 -22.10 -12.53
N PRO A 20 -6.53 -21.31 -12.38
CA PRO A 20 -6.52 -19.96 -12.91
C PRO A 20 -5.25 -19.31 -12.39
N SER A 21 -4.36 -18.92 -13.31
CA SER A 21 -3.27 -18.00 -13.01
C SER A 21 -3.93 -16.86 -12.27
N SER A 22 -3.55 -16.61 -11.02
CA SER A 22 -4.11 -15.51 -10.24
C SER A 22 -3.87 -14.23 -11.03
N ALA A 23 -4.89 -13.78 -11.77
CA ALA A 23 -5.05 -12.37 -12.00
C ALA A 23 -5.01 -11.80 -10.59
N THR A 24 -3.98 -11.04 -10.28
CA THR A 24 -3.86 -10.35 -9.00
C THR A 24 -5.11 -9.49 -8.87
N GLU A 25 -6.14 -10.00 -8.19
CA GLU A 25 -7.28 -9.20 -7.80
C GLU A 25 -6.71 -7.99 -7.07
N LYS A 26 -7.07 -6.79 -7.55
CA LYS A 26 -6.66 -5.55 -6.90
C LYS A 26 -7.19 -5.62 -5.47
N SER A 27 -6.35 -5.33 -4.47
CA SER A 27 -6.87 -5.32 -3.11
C SER A 27 -7.90 -4.19 -2.95
N PRO A 28 -8.92 -4.34 -2.10
CA PRO A 28 -9.86 -3.26 -1.80
C PRO A 28 -9.15 -1.98 -1.33
N CYS A 29 -8.02 -2.09 -0.63
CA CYS A 29 -7.23 -0.92 -0.25
C CYS A 29 -6.60 -0.19 -1.44
N ASP A 30 -6.11 -0.93 -2.44
CA ASP A 30 -5.54 -0.33 -3.66
C ASP A 30 -6.62 0.42 -4.44
N THR A 31 -7.83 -0.16 -4.53
CA THR A 31 -8.99 0.49 -5.16
C THR A 31 -9.35 1.78 -4.40
N CYS A 32 -9.48 1.73 -3.08
CA CYS A 32 -9.83 2.92 -2.29
C CYS A 32 -8.75 4.00 -2.36
N THR A 33 -7.47 3.62 -2.32
CA THR A 33 -6.35 4.58 -2.44
C THR A 33 -6.40 5.30 -3.79
N LYS A 34 -6.60 4.57 -4.89
CA LYS A 34 -6.75 5.16 -6.23
C LYS A 34 -7.99 6.05 -6.34
N LEU A 35 -9.11 5.64 -5.74
CA LEU A 35 -10.34 6.44 -5.70
C LEU A 35 -10.07 7.77 -5.00
N VAL A 36 -9.40 7.76 -3.84
CA VAL A 36 -9.06 8.99 -3.10
C VAL A 36 -8.08 9.86 -3.89
N ASP A 37 -7.07 9.29 -4.53
CA ASP A 37 -6.14 10.03 -5.39
C ASP A 37 -6.88 10.75 -6.54
N ARG A 38 -7.82 10.04 -7.19
CA ARG A 38 -8.67 10.61 -8.25
C ARG A 38 -9.65 11.65 -7.71
N PHE A 39 -10.15 11.48 -6.49
CA PHE A 39 -10.99 12.48 -5.83
C PHE A 39 -10.21 13.78 -5.59
N HIS A 40 -8.97 13.68 -5.10
CA HIS A 40 -8.09 14.84 -4.95
C HIS A 40 -7.77 15.51 -6.29
N LYS A 41 -7.53 14.71 -7.34
CA LYS A 41 -7.39 15.23 -8.69
C LYS A 41 -8.66 15.97 -9.16
N GLY A 42 -9.85 15.42 -8.92
CA GLY A 42 -11.12 16.07 -9.23
C GLY A 42 -11.32 17.39 -8.49
N LEU A 43 -10.88 17.49 -7.23
CA LEU A 43 -10.85 18.75 -6.48
C LEU A 43 -10.00 19.81 -7.20
N GLU A 44 -8.81 19.43 -7.68
CA GLU A 44 -7.90 20.32 -8.42
C GLU A 44 -8.50 20.74 -9.77
N ASP A 45 -8.99 19.78 -10.54
CA ASP A 45 -9.55 19.97 -11.89
C ASP A 45 -10.80 20.86 -11.87
N THR A 46 -11.60 20.81 -10.79
CA THR A 46 -12.80 21.63 -10.60
C THR A 46 -12.55 22.96 -9.86
N SER A 47 -11.34 23.21 -9.36
CA SER A 47 -11.05 24.35 -8.47
C SER A 47 -11.34 25.74 -9.06
N LYS A 48 -11.30 25.87 -10.39
CA LYS A 48 -11.53 27.14 -11.12
C LYS A 48 -12.89 27.21 -11.82
N LYS A 49 -13.75 26.22 -11.62
CA LYS A 49 -15.09 26.17 -12.22
C LYS A 49 -16.10 26.99 -11.39
N ASN A 50 -17.29 27.15 -11.96
CA ASN A 50 -18.45 27.80 -11.36
C ASN A 50 -19.72 27.03 -11.80
N PHE A 51 -20.91 27.50 -11.42
CA PHE A 51 -22.16 26.83 -11.76
C PHE A 51 -22.47 26.81 -13.27
N GLY A 52 -21.73 27.56 -14.09
CA GLY A 52 -21.86 27.59 -15.55
C GLY A 52 -22.88 28.62 -16.06
N GLY A 53 -23.51 29.42 -15.20
CA GLY A 53 -24.35 30.54 -15.62
C GLY A 53 -23.52 31.80 -15.82
N GLY A 54 -23.78 32.52 -16.91
CA GLY A 54 -22.98 33.67 -17.36
C GLY A 54 -22.93 34.90 -16.43
N ASN A 55 -23.46 34.83 -15.20
CA ASN A 55 -23.42 35.94 -14.25
C ASN A 55 -23.07 35.48 -12.81
N THR A 56 -21.79 35.18 -12.59
CA THR A 56 -21.25 34.65 -11.32
C THR A 56 -21.55 35.53 -10.09
N ALA A 57 -21.66 36.86 -10.25
CA ALA A 57 -21.98 37.77 -9.14
C ALA A 57 -23.43 37.63 -8.65
N TRP A 58 -24.37 37.27 -9.53
CA TRP A 58 -25.74 36.97 -9.15
C TRP A 58 -25.83 35.58 -8.52
N GLU A 59 -25.10 34.61 -9.06
CA GLU A 59 -25.05 33.24 -8.55
C GLU A 59 -24.51 33.21 -7.12
N GLU A 60 -23.41 33.88 -6.81
CA GLU A 60 -22.83 33.86 -5.46
C GLU A 60 -23.72 34.54 -4.40
N LYS A 61 -24.57 35.49 -4.81
CA LYS A 61 -25.53 36.15 -3.91
C LYS A 61 -26.78 35.31 -3.65
N THR A 62 -27.14 34.44 -4.59
CA THR A 62 -28.44 33.75 -4.60
C THR A 62 -28.31 32.25 -4.34
N LEU A 63 -27.14 31.67 -4.61
CA LEU A 63 -26.80 30.26 -4.44
C LEU A 63 -25.66 30.09 -3.42
N SER A 64 -25.54 28.87 -2.90
CA SER A 64 -24.36 28.41 -2.15
C SER A 64 -23.08 28.53 -2.99
N LYS A 65 -21.90 28.54 -2.37
CA LYS A 65 -20.63 28.55 -3.11
C LYS A 65 -20.45 27.27 -3.93
N TYR A 66 -20.06 27.40 -5.20
CA TYR A 66 -19.73 26.26 -6.07
C TYR A 66 -18.67 25.34 -5.43
N GLU A 67 -17.68 25.92 -4.76
CA GLU A 67 -16.60 25.20 -4.08
C GLU A 67 -17.10 24.12 -3.09
N THR A 68 -18.27 24.33 -2.48
CA THR A 68 -18.85 23.44 -1.47
C THR A 68 -20.22 22.90 -1.89
N SER A 69 -20.59 23.04 -3.17
CA SER A 69 -21.90 22.63 -3.66
C SER A 69 -21.97 21.13 -3.92
N GLU A 70 -23.19 20.61 -4.01
CA GLU A 70 -23.48 19.26 -4.48
C GLU A 70 -23.09 19.06 -5.95
N ILE A 71 -23.34 20.08 -6.79
CA ILE A 71 -22.98 20.04 -8.21
C ILE A 71 -21.49 19.76 -8.41
N ARG A 72 -20.62 20.44 -7.64
CA ARG A 72 -19.18 20.18 -7.71
C ARG A 72 -18.83 18.76 -7.25
N LEU A 73 -19.53 18.23 -6.25
CA LEU A 73 -19.31 16.86 -5.77
C LEU A 73 -19.68 15.84 -6.85
N VAL A 74 -20.85 15.98 -7.47
CA VAL A 74 -21.32 15.08 -8.54
C VAL A 74 -20.33 15.09 -9.70
N GLU A 75 -19.87 16.26 -10.14
CA GLU A 75 -18.87 16.37 -11.21
C GLU A 75 -17.56 15.63 -10.88
N ILE A 76 -17.15 15.64 -9.61
CA ILE A 76 -15.98 14.88 -9.15
C ILE A 76 -16.29 13.38 -9.18
N ILE A 77 -17.43 12.95 -8.61
CA ILE A 77 -17.82 11.54 -8.51
C ILE A 77 -17.92 10.89 -9.89
N GLU A 78 -18.51 11.56 -10.88
CA GLU A 78 -18.64 11.09 -12.27
C GLU A 78 -17.31 10.75 -12.93
N ASN A 79 -16.20 11.34 -12.47
CA ASN A 79 -14.86 11.15 -13.04
C ASN A 79 -13.94 10.33 -12.13
N LEU A 80 -14.44 9.72 -11.04
CA LEU A 80 -13.62 8.90 -10.15
C LEU A 80 -13.21 7.58 -10.79
N CYS A 81 -14.11 6.91 -11.52
CA CYS A 81 -13.86 5.58 -12.05
C CYS A 81 -13.95 5.56 -13.57
N ASP A 82 -13.07 4.80 -14.22
CA ASP A 82 -13.27 4.45 -15.62
C ASP A 82 -14.42 3.45 -15.70
N SER A 83 -15.24 3.50 -16.76
CA SER A 83 -16.39 2.58 -16.92
C SER A 83 -15.99 1.10 -16.97
N SER A 84 -14.71 0.79 -17.23
CA SER A 84 -14.15 -0.55 -17.22
C SER A 84 -13.55 -0.98 -15.88
N ASP A 85 -13.38 -0.07 -14.90
CA ASP A 85 -12.84 -0.39 -13.58
C ASP A 85 -13.98 -0.82 -12.65
N PHE A 86 -14.41 -2.07 -12.78
CA PHE A 86 -15.57 -2.60 -12.07
C PHE A 86 -15.44 -2.47 -10.55
N GLU A 87 -14.28 -2.78 -9.98
CA GLU A 87 -14.07 -2.69 -8.53
C GLU A 87 -14.18 -1.25 -8.01
N CYS A 88 -13.70 -0.27 -8.80
CA CYS A 88 -13.84 1.14 -8.47
C CYS A 88 -15.31 1.58 -8.49
N ASN A 89 -16.06 1.24 -9.56
CA ASN A 89 -17.46 1.63 -9.70
C ASN A 89 -18.31 1.06 -8.56
N VAL A 90 -18.14 -0.23 -8.24
CA VAL A 90 -18.82 -0.86 -7.09
C VAL A 90 -18.50 -0.14 -5.78
N MET A 91 -17.23 0.21 -5.55
CA MET A 91 -16.83 0.92 -4.33
C MET A 91 -17.46 2.33 -4.22
N VAL A 92 -17.59 3.05 -5.33
CA VAL A 92 -18.28 4.35 -5.34
C VAL A 92 -19.77 4.17 -5.07
N GLU A 93 -20.41 3.22 -5.75
CA GLU A 93 -21.84 2.93 -5.60
C GLU A 93 -22.21 2.51 -4.18
N GLU A 94 -21.45 1.61 -3.56
CA GLU A 94 -21.73 1.12 -2.21
C GLU A 94 -21.46 2.17 -1.11
N HIS A 95 -20.68 3.21 -1.42
CA HIS A 95 -20.19 4.17 -0.42
C HIS A 95 -20.45 5.64 -0.74
N GLU A 96 -21.39 5.92 -1.65
CA GLU A 96 -21.79 7.28 -2.04
C GLU A 96 -22.23 8.12 -0.82
N GLU A 97 -23.03 7.54 0.08
CA GLU A 97 -23.51 8.23 1.29
C GLU A 97 -22.34 8.70 2.17
N GLN A 98 -21.29 7.89 2.31
CA GLN A 98 -20.11 8.21 3.10
C GLN A 98 -19.29 9.31 2.44
N ILE A 99 -19.17 9.28 1.10
CA ILE A 99 -18.49 10.33 0.32
C ILE A 99 -19.22 11.67 0.49
N GLU A 100 -20.55 11.69 0.34
CA GLU A 100 -21.37 12.89 0.56
C GLU A 100 -21.27 13.40 2.01
N LYS A 101 -21.39 12.50 2.99
CA LYS A 101 -21.24 12.82 4.40
C LYS A 101 -19.88 13.47 4.67
N TRP A 102 -18.82 12.97 4.05
CA TRP A 102 -17.52 13.59 4.16
C TRP A 102 -17.52 15.01 3.61
N TRP A 103 -17.99 15.16 2.37
CA TRP A 103 -18.03 16.43 1.65
C TRP A 103 -18.76 17.52 2.43
N PHE A 104 -19.97 17.22 2.90
CA PHE A 104 -20.85 18.22 3.50
C PHE A 104 -20.62 18.42 5.00
N LYS A 105 -20.17 17.39 5.73
CA LYS A 105 -20.16 17.41 7.21
C LYS A 105 -18.80 17.16 7.83
N MET A 106 -17.94 16.32 7.25
CA MET A 106 -16.72 15.86 7.93
C MET A 106 -15.44 16.52 7.46
N ARG A 107 -15.39 17.07 6.24
CA ARG A 107 -14.16 17.60 5.60
C ARG A 107 -13.36 18.57 6.45
N LYS A 108 -14.02 19.44 7.24
CA LYS A 108 -13.32 20.38 8.14
C LYS A 108 -12.66 19.69 9.33
N LYS A 109 -13.30 18.65 9.87
CA LYS A 109 -12.83 17.93 11.06
C LYS A 109 -11.82 16.82 10.69
N TYR A 110 -12.01 16.21 9.52
CA TYR A 110 -11.21 15.10 9.01
C TYR A 110 -10.77 15.41 7.57
N PRO A 111 -9.81 16.31 7.36
CA PRO A 111 -9.40 16.76 6.02
C PRO A 111 -8.67 15.68 5.21
N ASP A 112 -8.08 14.68 5.88
CA ASP A 112 -7.46 13.52 5.23
C ASP A 112 -8.55 12.51 4.84
N LEU A 113 -8.95 12.54 3.56
CA LEU A 113 -9.98 11.67 3.02
C LEU A 113 -9.56 10.20 3.08
N ARG A 114 -8.30 9.86 2.80
CA ARG A 114 -7.83 8.47 2.85
C ARG A 114 -7.96 7.91 4.26
N LYS A 115 -7.52 8.67 5.27
CA LYS A 115 -7.63 8.25 6.66
C LYS A 115 -9.09 8.09 7.08
N TRP A 116 -9.92 9.10 6.84
CA TRP A 116 -11.32 9.04 7.27
C TRP A 116 -12.11 7.97 6.52
N PHE A 117 -11.97 7.90 5.19
CA PHE A 117 -12.76 7.01 4.35
C PHE A 117 -12.19 5.59 4.35
N CYS A 118 -10.99 5.39 3.78
CA CYS A 118 -10.44 4.06 3.54
C CYS A 118 -10.00 3.31 4.81
N ILE A 119 -9.51 4.01 5.83
CA ILE A 119 -8.98 3.38 7.05
C ILE A 119 -10.05 3.30 8.15
N GLU A 120 -10.73 4.40 8.45
CA GLU A 120 -11.63 4.51 9.61
C GLU A 120 -13.10 4.21 9.29
N THR A 121 -13.58 4.46 8.07
CA THR A 121 -15.02 4.34 7.74
C THR A 121 -15.36 3.02 7.07
N ILE A 122 -14.67 2.66 5.98
CA ILE A 122 -14.92 1.41 5.24
C ILE A 122 -13.89 0.31 5.56
N GLU A 123 -12.88 0.65 6.37
CA GLU A 123 -11.89 -0.26 6.95
C GLU A 123 -11.12 -1.16 5.96
N VAL A 124 -11.07 -0.82 4.67
CA VAL A 124 -10.35 -1.61 3.65
C VAL A 124 -8.83 -1.44 3.71
N CYS A 125 -8.35 -0.34 4.29
CA CYS A 125 -6.93 -0.02 4.43
C CYS A 125 -6.45 -0.02 5.88
N CYS A 126 -5.13 -0.04 6.04
CA CYS A 126 -4.42 0.20 7.28
C CYS A 126 -3.58 1.49 7.24
N PRO A 127 -3.20 2.04 8.41
CA PRO A 127 -2.10 3.01 8.51
C PRO A 127 -0.79 2.43 7.95
N SER A 128 0.08 3.28 7.42
CA SER A 128 1.41 2.87 6.96
C SER A 128 2.21 2.20 8.08
N GLY A 129 2.93 1.15 7.71
CA GLY A 129 3.72 0.31 8.61
C GLY A 129 2.91 -0.68 9.44
N THR A 130 1.65 -0.91 9.08
CA THR A 130 0.78 -1.90 9.71
C THR A 130 0.11 -2.78 8.66
N TYR A 131 -0.30 -4.00 9.02
CA TYR A 131 -0.82 -4.99 8.07
C TYR A 131 -1.89 -5.89 8.71
N GLY A 132 -2.57 -6.67 7.86
CA GLY A 132 -3.53 -7.68 8.28
C GLY A 132 -4.86 -7.12 8.79
N PRO A 133 -5.82 -7.99 9.14
CA PRO A 133 -7.18 -7.58 9.47
C PRO A 133 -7.25 -6.60 10.65
N ASP A 134 -6.32 -6.69 11.60
CA ASP A 134 -6.28 -5.84 12.80
C ASP A 134 -5.30 -4.66 12.69
N CYS A 135 -4.67 -4.44 11.52
CA CYS A 135 -3.61 -3.44 11.32
C CYS A 135 -2.52 -3.52 12.40
N VAL A 136 -1.94 -4.70 12.60
CA VAL A 136 -0.83 -4.89 13.53
C VAL A 136 0.46 -4.31 12.94
N ALA A 137 1.34 -3.80 13.79
CA ALA A 137 2.60 -3.21 13.35
C ALA A 137 3.48 -4.23 12.61
N CYS A 138 4.08 -3.79 11.50
CA CYS A 138 5.12 -4.54 10.82
C CYS A 138 6.31 -4.80 11.73
N LEU A 139 7.07 -5.84 11.42
CA LEU A 139 8.35 -6.14 12.07
C LEU A 139 9.28 -4.93 11.96
N GLY A 140 9.96 -4.54 13.04
CA GLY A 140 10.75 -3.30 13.10
C GLY A 140 9.91 -2.04 13.41
N GLY A 141 8.59 -2.18 13.56
CA GLY A 141 7.65 -1.12 13.93
C GLY A 141 7.05 -0.40 12.71
N ALA A 142 5.99 0.38 12.96
CA ALA A 142 5.26 1.08 11.90
C ALA A 142 6.08 2.22 11.25
N GLU A 143 6.98 2.86 12.01
CA GLU A 143 7.84 3.90 11.46
C GLU A 143 8.98 3.35 10.59
N ARG A 144 9.42 2.12 10.87
CA ARG A 144 10.54 1.48 10.19
C ARG A 144 10.23 0.01 9.87
N PRO A 145 9.26 -0.28 8.99
CA PRO A 145 8.95 -1.64 8.58
C PRO A 145 10.21 -2.36 8.08
N CYS A 146 10.39 -3.60 8.51
CA CYS A 146 11.57 -4.42 8.26
C CYS A 146 12.89 -3.71 8.65
N HIS A 147 12.87 -2.97 9.77
CA HIS A 147 13.98 -2.15 10.28
C HIS A 147 14.45 -1.05 9.32
N GLY A 148 13.67 -0.74 8.28
CA GLY A 148 14.04 0.15 7.18
C GLY A 148 14.89 -0.52 6.09
N ASN A 149 15.13 -1.82 6.20
CA ASN A 149 15.99 -2.62 5.33
C ASN A 149 15.21 -3.58 4.42
N GLY A 150 13.88 -3.48 4.40
CA GLY A 150 13.03 -4.32 3.57
C GLY A 150 11.63 -3.73 3.38
N PHE A 151 10.76 -4.54 2.80
CA PHE A 151 9.35 -4.24 2.54
C PHE A 151 8.49 -5.23 3.31
N CYS A 152 7.50 -4.71 4.04
CA CYS A 152 6.57 -5.52 4.81
C CYS A 152 5.43 -6.02 3.91
N SER A 153 5.15 -7.31 3.96
CA SER A 153 4.02 -7.95 3.28
C SER A 153 2.71 -7.43 3.85
N GLY A 154 1.93 -6.74 3.01
CA GLY A 154 0.64 -6.16 3.40
C GLY A 154 0.71 -4.77 4.02
N ASP A 155 1.87 -4.08 3.96
CA ASP A 155 2.03 -2.72 4.48
C ASP A 155 0.91 -1.77 3.99
N GLY A 156 0.15 -1.23 4.94
CA GLY A 156 -0.95 -0.30 4.69
C GLY A 156 -2.24 -0.97 4.23
N THR A 157 -2.31 -2.30 4.22
CA THR A 157 -3.47 -3.08 3.78
C THR A 157 -3.99 -3.99 4.88
N ARG A 158 -5.27 -4.38 4.80
CA ARG A 158 -5.84 -5.42 5.67
C ARG A 158 -5.43 -6.84 5.29
N LEU A 159 -4.54 -6.99 4.31
CA LEU A 159 -4.02 -8.26 3.81
C LEU A 159 -2.56 -8.44 4.25
N GLY A 160 -1.96 -9.55 3.84
CA GLY A 160 -0.56 -9.88 4.10
C GLY A 160 -0.33 -10.54 5.46
N ASP A 161 0.89 -11.06 5.60
CA ASP A 161 1.35 -11.81 6.77
C ASP A 161 2.45 -11.08 7.55
N GLY A 162 2.80 -9.85 7.13
CA GLY A 162 3.83 -9.03 7.78
C GLY A 162 5.25 -9.53 7.57
N SER A 163 5.46 -10.56 6.75
CA SER A 163 6.78 -11.05 6.42
C SER A 163 7.60 -9.98 5.69
N CYS A 164 8.91 -10.00 5.91
CA CYS A 164 9.82 -9.02 5.33
C CYS A 164 10.49 -9.54 4.07
N ARG A 165 10.38 -8.77 2.99
CA ARG A 165 11.19 -8.92 1.78
C ARG A 165 12.33 -7.91 1.81
N CYS A 166 13.55 -8.39 2.03
CA CYS A 166 14.71 -7.52 2.23
C CYS A 166 15.15 -6.81 0.95
N LYS A 167 15.75 -5.63 1.11
CA LYS A 167 16.54 -4.97 0.07
C LYS A 167 17.78 -5.81 -0.25
N ALA A 168 18.37 -5.59 -1.42
CA ALA A 168 19.42 -6.46 -1.97
C ALA A 168 20.65 -6.62 -1.07
N GLU A 169 20.96 -5.62 -0.23
CA GLU A 169 22.11 -5.62 0.67
C GLU A 169 21.87 -6.45 1.94
N TYR A 170 20.63 -6.89 2.18
CA TYR A 170 20.20 -7.50 3.43
C TYR A 170 19.53 -8.85 3.22
N THR A 171 19.60 -9.70 4.24
CA THR A 171 18.98 -11.02 4.27
C THR A 171 18.44 -11.35 5.68
N GLY A 172 17.84 -12.52 5.80
CA GLY A 172 17.22 -13.03 7.02
C GLY A 172 15.81 -12.47 7.25
N PRO A 173 15.05 -13.06 8.20
CA PRO A 173 13.64 -12.73 8.43
C PRO A 173 13.43 -11.30 8.95
N PHE A 174 14.46 -10.68 9.53
CA PHE A 174 14.41 -9.31 10.08
C PHE A 174 15.09 -8.26 9.19
N CYS A 175 15.71 -8.66 8.06
CA CYS A 175 16.56 -7.79 7.22
C CYS A 175 17.69 -7.09 7.98
N LEU A 176 18.26 -7.78 8.97
CA LEU A 176 19.36 -7.28 9.79
C LEU A 176 20.71 -7.91 9.44
N GLU A 177 20.72 -8.97 8.63
CA GLU A 177 21.93 -9.65 8.19
C GLU A 177 22.37 -9.10 6.83
N CYS A 178 23.67 -9.04 6.56
CA CYS A 178 24.15 -8.64 5.23
C CYS A 178 24.04 -9.82 4.27
N ALA A 179 23.52 -9.55 3.08
CA ALA A 179 23.46 -10.54 2.01
C ALA A 179 24.87 -10.90 1.50
N ASP A 180 24.98 -12.00 0.76
CA ASP A 180 26.25 -12.44 0.19
C ASP A 180 26.91 -11.34 -0.66
N GLY A 181 28.20 -11.10 -0.41
CA GLY A 181 28.96 -10.02 -1.06
C GLY A 181 28.82 -8.65 -0.39
N TYR A 182 28.00 -8.51 0.65
CA TYR A 182 27.90 -7.31 1.48
C TYR A 182 28.49 -7.56 2.88
N PHE A 183 29.09 -6.53 3.46
CA PHE A 183 29.74 -6.58 4.76
C PHE A 183 29.14 -5.53 5.69
N SER A 184 29.04 -5.87 6.98
CA SER A 184 28.50 -4.96 7.99
C SER A 184 29.49 -3.81 8.22
N THR A 185 29.01 -2.59 8.01
CA THR A 185 29.73 -1.34 8.32
C THR A 185 29.30 -0.73 9.65
N GLY A 186 28.18 -1.20 10.20
CA GLY A 186 27.66 -0.85 11.51
C GLY A 186 26.39 -1.65 11.83
N ARG A 187 26.17 -1.93 13.12
CA ARG A 187 24.97 -2.61 13.60
C ARG A 187 24.61 -2.13 15.01
N ASN A 188 23.32 -1.93 15.24
CA ASN A 188 22.73 -1.82 16.58
C ASN A 188 21.49 -2.71 16.67
N ASP A 189 20.75 -2.57 17.76
CA ASP A 189 19.57 -3.40 18.05
C ASP A 189 18.38 -3.10 17.12
N THR A 190 18.36 -1.94 16.46
CA THR A 190 17.21 -1.49 15.64
C THR A 190 17.49 -1.47 14.14
N HIS A 191 18.75 -1.51 13.70
CA HIS A 191 19.12 -1.54 12.29
C HIS A 191 20.56 -1.99 12.06
N SER A 192 20.82 -2.48 10.84
CA SER A 192 22.14 -2.78 10.32
C SER A 192 22.45 -1.96 9.06
N PHE A 193 23.73 -1.72 8.84
CA PHE A 193 24.26 -1.09 7.63
C PHE A 193 25.18 -2.07 6.92
N CYS A 194 24.87 -2.37 5.67
CA CYS A 194 25.60 -3.31 4.83
C CYS A 194 26.14 -2.60 3.58
N SER A 195 27.38 -2.88 3.19
CA SER A 195 28.03 -2.29 2.03
C SER A 195 29.02 -3.25 1.38
N VAL A 196 29.25 -3.09 0.07
CA VAL A 196 30.26 -3.84 -0.69
C VAL A 196 31.71 -3.40 -0.39
N ASN A 197 31.91 -2.23 0.22
CA ASN A 197 33.21 -1.54 0.26
C ASN A 197 34.01 -1.65 1.57
N GLN A 198 33.80 -2.70 2.37
CA GLN A 198 34.72 -3.01 3.45
C GLN A 198 35.27 -4.43 3.28
N LYS A 199 36.56 -4.54 2.96
CA LYS A 199 37.34 -5.72 3.32
C LYS A 199 37.08 -5.99 4.81
N PRO A 200 36.88 -7.26 5.22
CA PRO A 200 36.74 -7.58 6.63
C PRO A 200 37.93 -6.96 7.36
N GLN A 201 37.65 -6.09 8.33
CA GLN A 201 38.66 -5.65 9.29
C GLN A 201 38.99 -6.88 10.13
N PHE A 202 39.86 -7.74 9.59
CA PHE A 202 40.57 -8.73 10.38
C PHE A 202 41.21 -7.94 11.51
N VAL A 203 40.63 -8.01 12.71
CA VAL A 203 41.32 -7.61 13.93
C VAL A 203 42.32 -8.72 14.18
N PRO A 204 43.64 -8.53 13.95
CA PRO A 204 44.58 -9.60 14.24
C PRO A 204 44.72 -9.69 15.75
N ARG A 205 44.01 -10.63 16.36
CA ARG A 205 44.15 -10.96 17.79
C ARG A 205 45.38 -11.85 18.02
N ILE A 206 46.56 -11.50 17.49
CA ILE A 206 47.82 -12.20 17.83
C ILE A 206 49.00 -11.24 17.63
N THR A 207 49.37 -10.43 18.63
CA THR A 207 50.79 -10.15 19.01
C THR A 207 50.83 -9.44 20.37
N GLN A 208 50.72 -10.19 21.47
CA GLN A 208 51.14 -9.66 22.77
C GLN A 208 51.82 -10.73 23.64
N TYR A 209 52.57 -11.64 23.00
CA TYR A 209 53.26 -12.74 23.68
C TYR A 209 54.75 -12.87 23.30
N ILE A 210 55.47 -11.80 22.92
CA ILE A 210 56.94 -11.84 22.84
C ILE A 210 57.54 -10.48 23.26
N SER A 211 57.56 -10.20 24.57
CA SER A 211 58.53 -9.24 25.16
C SER A 211 58.84 -9.50 26.64
N LEU A 212 58.66 -10.74 27.10
CA LEU A 212 59.24 -11.21 28.36
C LEU A 212 60.19 -12.36 28.04
N ASN A 213 61.39 -12.00 27.55
CA ASN A 213 62.66 -12.72 27.71
C ASN A 213 63.70 -12.22 26.69
N ARG A 214 64.22 -11.02 26.94
CA ARG A 214 65.65 -10.74 26.73
C ARG A 214 66.23 -10.43 28.12
N LYS A 215 66.72 -11.47 28.77
CA LYS A 215 67.90 -11.37 29.64
C LYS A 215 69.09 -11.83 28.82
#